data_AF-A0A059G7N6-F1
#
_entry.id   AF-A0A059G7N6-F1
#
_cell.length_a   1.000
_cell.length_b   1.000
_cell.length_c   1.000
_cell.angle_alpha   90.00
_cell.angle_beta   90.00
_cell.angle_gamma   90.00
#
_symmetry.space_group_name_H-M   'P 1'
#
loop_
_entity.id
_entity.type
_entity.pdbx_description
1 polymer ?
#
loop_
_entity_poly.entity_id
_entity_poly.type
_entity_poly.pdbx_seq_one_letter_code
_entity_poly.pdbx_strand_id
1 'polypeptide(L)'
;MNAENIMWRLAQLSSLPFQERYVIGGRADEYVIDTELLENIDWLKYLVRRPGERAQLTNVQLATLEDLFDYIDAHSAEALSGKSRQDAAALIRGSEVWNEMRAKAASALEAFGVSADLTVDEIDRMSE
;
A
#
# COMPACT_ATOMS: atom_id res chain seq x y z
N MET A 1 5.24 -15.11 -10.39
CA MET A 1 4.70 -13.81 -9.92
C MET A 1 3.40 -13.47 -10.65
N ASN A 2 2.36 -13.00 -9.94
CA ASN A 2 1.29 -12.24 -10.60
C ASN A 2 1.61 -10.75 -10.40
N ALA A 3 2.18 -10.11 -11.43
CA ALA A 3 2.52 -8.69 -11.40
C ALA A 3 1.28 -7.81 -11.18
N GLU A 4 0.11 -8.23 -11.65
CA GLU A 4 -1.17 -7.53 -11.47
C GLU A 4 -1.53 -7.45 -9.98
N ASN A 5 -1.30 -8.52 -9.23
CA ASN A 5 -1.53 -8.52 -7.78
C ASN A 5 -0.55 -7.59 -7.02
N ILE A 6 0.70 -7.44 -7.51
CA ILE A 6 1.63 -6.45 -6.96
C ILE A 6 1.11 -5.04 -7.24
N MET A 7 0.78 -4.75 -8.50
CA MET A 7 0.28 -3.44 -8.92
C MET A 7 -1.01 -3.06 -8.18
N TRP A 8 -1.94 -4.00 -8.02
CA TRP A 8 -3.19 -3.78 -7.29
C TRP A 8 -2.94 -3.36 -5.84
N ARG A 9 -2.07 -4.08 -5.11
CA ARG A 9 -1.72 -3.75 -3.71
C ARG A 9 -1.03 -2.40 -3.58
N LEU A 10 -0.13 -2.07 -4.51
CA LEU A 10 0.52 -0.77 -4.56
C LEU A 10 -0.49 0.35 -4.84
N ALA A 11 -1.46 0.13 -5.73
CA ALA A 11 -2.52 1.09 -6.04
C ALA A 11 -3.45 1.36 -4.84
N GLN A 12 -3.78 0.34 -4.06
CA GLN A 12 -4.50 0.51 -2.80
C GLN A 12 -3.72 1.36 -1.80
N LEU A 13 -2.40 1.12 -1.68
CA LEU A 13 -1.55 1.87 -0.76
C LEU A 13 -1.22 3.29 -1.26
N SER A 14 -1.25 3.57 -2.57
CA SER A 14 -1.01 4.91 -3.09
C SER A 14 -2.24 5.82 -3.02
N SER A 15 -3.45 5.25 -2.97
CA SER A 15 -4.71 6.00 -3.09
C SER A 15 -5.32 6.39 -1.75
N LEU A 16 -5.31 7.70 -1.44
CA LEU A 16 -6.03 8.23 -0.28
C LEU A 16 -7.54 7.95 -0.35
N PRO A 17 -8.26 8.22 -1.47
CA PRO A 17 -9.68 7.89 -1.56
C PRO A 17 -9.99 6.41 -1.30
N PHE A 18 -9.10 5.51 -1.73
CA PHE A 18 -9.25 4.07 -1.46
C PHE A 18 -9.09 3.77 0.04
N GLN A 19 -8.04 4.31 0.65
CA GLN A 19 -7.81 4.18 2.10
C GLN A 19 -8.97 4.75 2.91
N GLU A 20 -9.50 5.91 2.51
CA GLU A 20 -10.68 6.50 3.14
C GLU A 20 -11.92 5.62 2.98
N ARG A 21 -12.17 5.04 1.80
CA ARG A 21 -13.31 4.12 1.60
C ARG A 21 -13.22 2.92 2.53
N TYR A 22 -12.04 2.36 2.70
CA TYR A 22 -11.85 1.20 3.55
C TYR A 22 -11.85 1.59 5.06
N VAL A 23 -11.20 2.70 5.46
CA VAL A 23 -11.10 3.16 6.89
C VAL A 23 -12.42 3.77 7.38
N ILE A 24 -13.08 4.50 6.51
CA ILE A 24 -14.23 5.36 6.82
C ILE A 24 -15.52 4.76 6.27
N GLY A 25 -15.49 3.78 5.36
CA GLY A 25 -16.67 3.16 4.74
C GLY A 25 -16.99 1.72 5.17
N GLY A 26 -16.14 1.06 5.98
CA GLY A 26 -16.43 -0.28 6.52
C GLY A 26 -17.72 -0.31 7.36
N ARG A 27 -18.44 -1.45 7.33
CA ARG A 27 -19.60 -1.71 8.20
C ARG A 27 -19.18 -1.56 9.67
N ALA A 28 -20.11 -1.18 10.55
CA ALA A 28 -19.86 -0.85 11.96
C ALA A 28 -19.20 -2.00 12.79
N ASP A 29 -19.13 -3.18 12.20
CA ASP A 29 -18.71 -4.47 12.73
C ASP A 29 -17.38 -4.97 12.12
N GLU A 30 -16.86 -4.34 11.06
CA GLU A 30 -15.58 -4.68 10.43
C GLU A 30 -14.69 -3.43 10.36
N TYR A 31 -13.99 -3.18 11.47
CA TYR A 31 -12.83 -2.31 11.45
C TYR A 31 -11.71 -3.03 10.71
N VAL A 32 -11.68 -2.84 9.40
CA VAL A 32 -10.49 -3.12 8.61
C VAL A 32 -9.75 -1.80 8.56
N ILE A 33 -8.61 -1.67 9.23
CA ILE A 33 -7.43 -0.95 8.73
C ILE A 33 -6.53 -0.56 9.86
N ASP A 34 -5.40 -1.24 9.77
CA ASP A 34 -4.06 -0.72 9.57
C ASP A 34 -3.15 -1.93 9.29
N THR A 35 -3.49 -3.08 9.89
CA THR A 35 -2.93 -4.41 9.60
C THR A 35 -3.17 -4.87 8.17
N GLU A 36 -4.39 -4.94 7.61
CA GLU A 36 -4.56 -5.62 6.29
C GLU A 36 -3.79 -4.94 5.15
N LEU A 37 -3.73 -3.60 5.11
CA LEU A 37 -2.91 -2.87 4.14
C LEU A 37 -1.41 -3.10 4.36
N LEU A 38 -0.94 -3.12 5.62
CA LEU A 38 0.46 -3.40 5.92
C LEU A 38 0.83 -4.88 5.79
N GLU A 39 -0.07 -5.81 6.11
CA GLU A 39 0.03 -7.26 5.88
C GLU A 39 0.12 -7.55 4.38
N ASN A 40 -0.61 -6.78 3.57
CA ASN A 40 -0.49 -6.85 2.13
C ASN A 40 0.91 -6.45 1.66
N ILE A 41 1.58 -5.52 2.36
CA ILE A 41 2.98 -5.17 2.12
C ILE A 41 3.93 -6.24 2.67
N ASP A 42 3.68 -6.81 3.84
CA ASP A 42 4.51 -7.90 4.39
C ASP A 42 4.49 -9.13 3.47
N TRP A 43 3.34 -9.42 2.86
CA TRP A 43 3.24 -10.41 1.80
C TRP A 43 4.10 -10.05 0.59
N LEU A 44 4.11 -8.79 0.14
CA LEU A 44 4.98 -8.33 -0.95
C LEU A 44 6.47 -8.45 -0.57
N LYS A 45 6.85 -8.05 0.65
CA LYS A 45 8.21 -8.24 1.18
C LYS A 45 8.62 -9.69 1.13
N TYR A 46 7.75 -10.60 1.60
CA TYR A 46 8.00 -12.03 1.54
C TYR A 46 8.17 -12.53 0.10
N LEU A 47 7.30 -12.11 -0.82
CA LEU A 47 7.34 -12.49 -2.22
C LEU A 47 8.66 -12.06 -2.89
N VAL A 48 9.04 -10.79 -2.74
CA VAL A 48 10.24 -10.19 -3.35
C VAL A 48 11.54 -10.76 -2.79
N ARG A 49 11.51 -11.34 -1.58
CA ARG A 49 12.66 -12.07 -1.00
C ARG A 49 12.88 -13.46 -1.63
N ARG A 50 11.92 -14.01 -2.36
CA ARG A 50 12.08 -15.32 -3.02
C ARG A 50 12.95 -15.15 -4.28
N PRO A 51 14.07 -15.88 -4.43
CA PRO A 51 15.02 -15.66 -5.53
C PRO A 51 14.39 -15.70 -6.93
N GLY A 52 13.45 -16.62 -7.16
CA GLY A 52 12.76 -16.75 -8.45
C GLY A 52 11.84 -15.58 -8.79
N GLU A 53 11.20 -14.97 -7.78
CA GLU A 53 10.34 -13.80 -7.97
C GLU A 53 11.17 -12.53 -8.10
N ARG A 54 12.22 -12.39 -7.27
CA ARG A 54 13.19 -11.29 -7.36
C ARG A 54 13.83 -11.19 -8.74
N ALA A 55 14.18 -12.33 -9.35
CA ALA A 55 14.81 -12.36 -10.67
C ALA A 55 13.89 -11.91 -11.82
N GLN A 56 12.57 -11.84 -11.60
CA GLN A 56 11.60 -11.36 -12.59
C GLN A 56 11.41 -9.83 -12.54
N LEU A 57 11.95 -9.16 -11.53
CA LEU A 57 11.85 -7.71 -11.36
C LEU A 57 13.03 -6.98 -11.99
N THR A 58 12.75 -5.85 -12.61
CA THR A 58 13.82 -4.94 -13.05
C THR A 58 14.52 -4.30 -11.85
N ASN A 59 15.74 -3.81 -12.04
CA ASN A 59 16.46 -3.08 -10.99
C ASN A 59 15.67 -1.86 -10.48
N VAL A 60 14.91 -1.19 -11.35
CA VAL A 60 14.09 -0.03 -10.99
C VAL A 60 12.92 -0.46 -10.10
N GLN A 61 12.15 -1.47 -10.53
CA GLN A 61 11.04 -2.02 -9.74
C GLN A 61 11.51 -2.49 -8.36
N LEU A 62 12.66 -3.15 -8.32
CA LEU A 62 13.22 -3.66 -7.08
C LEU A 62 13.64 -2.53 -6.14
N ALA A 63 14.34 -1.51 -6.65
CA ALA A 63 14.78 -0.38 -5.85
C ALA A 63 13.60 0.40 -5.25
N THR A 64 12.53 0.62 -6.04
CA THR A 64 11.33 1.32 -5.53
C THR A 64 10.56 0.50 -4.51
N LEU A 65 10.53 -0.84 -4.66
CA LEU A 65 9.92 -1.72 -3.67
C LEU A 65 10.74 -1.77 -2.39
N GLU A 66 12.07 -1.85 -2.48
CA GLU A 66 12.96 -1.83 -1.32
C GLU A 66 12.85 -0.51 -0.54
N ASP A 67 12.79 0.64 -1.23
CA ASP A 67 12.56 1.94 -0.59
C ASP A 67 11.21 2.03 0.15
N LEU A 68 10.14 1.52 -0.46
CA LEU A 68 8.83 1.41 0.19
C LEU A 68 8.90 0.52 1.45
N PHE A 69 9.56 -0.63 1.33
CA PHE A 69 9.67 -1.62 2.40
C PHE A 69 10.45 -1.10 3.60
N ASP A 70 11.59 -0.47 3.35
CA ASP A 70 12.44 0.13 4.37
C ASP A 70 11.71 1.25 5.11
N TYR A 71 10.95 2.08 4.38
CA TYR A 71 10.13 3.12 5.00
C TYR A 71 9.04 2.55 5.91
N ILE A 72 8.35 1.51 5.46
CA ILE A 72 7.32 0.86 6.27
C ILE A 72 7.92 0.17 7.50
N ASP A 73 9.08 -0.46 7.39
CA ASP A 73 9.76 -1.07 8.55
C ASP A 73 10.16 0.00 9.58
N ALA A 74 10.59 1.18 9.14
CA ALA A 74 10.97 2.28 10.02
C ALA A 74 9.77 2.97 10.69
N HIS A 75 8.61 3.04 10.03
CA HIS A 75 7.50 3.90 10.45
C HIS A 75 6.16 3.18 10.71
N SER A 76 6.08 1.87 10.54
CA SER A 76 4.84 1.09 10.75
C SER A 76 4.25 1.28 12.15
N ALA A 77 5.07 1.26 13.21
CA ALA A 77 4.58 1.47 14.58
C ALA A 77 3.90 2.84 14.78
N GLU A 78 4.38 3.87 14.08
CA GLU A 78 3.78 5.21 14.10
C GLU A 78 2.48 5.25 13.27
N ALA A 79 2.49 4.60 12.10
CA ALA A 79 1.32 4.48 11.23
C ALA A 79 0.15 3.74 11.89
N LEU A 80 0.44 2.76 12.75
CA LEU A 80 -0.50 1.89 13.50
C LEU A 80 -0.94 2.49 14.86
N SER A 81 -0.55 3.71 15.20
CA SER A 81 -0.76 4.25 16.57
C SER A 81 -2.21 4.69 16.89
N GLY A 82 -3.13 4.60 15.93
CA GLY A 82 -4.53 5.05 16.06
C GLY A 82 -5.41 4.06 16.82
N LYS A 83 -5.96 4.47 17.98
CA LYS A 83 -6.82 3.61 18.82
C LYS A 83 -8.31 3.68 18.49
N SER A 84 -8.74 4.66 17.70
CA SER A 84 -10.14 4.85 17.32
C SER A 84 -10.29 5.17 15.83
N ARG A 85 -11.47 4.94 15.26
CA ARG A 85 -11.78 5.25 13.84
C ARG A 85 -11.60 6.72 13.49
N GLN A 86 -11.94 7.64 14.41
CA GLN A 86 -11.71 9.07 14.20
C GLN A 86 -10.22 9.41 14.17
N ASP A 87 -9.44 8.78 15.04
CA ASP A 87 -7.99 8.95 15.07
C ASP A 87 -7.32 8.34 13.83
N ALA A 88 -7.78 7.17 13.38
CA ALA A 88 -7.31 6.53 12.15
C ALA A 88 -7.61 7.38 10.90
N ALA A 89 -8.83 7.93 10.79
CA ALA A 89 -9.19 8.83 9.71
C ALA A 89 -8.34 10.11 9.71
N ALA A 90 -8.02 10.65 10.89
CA ALA A 90 -7.13 11.81 11.02
C ALA A 90 -5.68 11.44 10.64
N LEU A 91 -5.21 10.27 11.06
CA LEU A 91 -3.88 9.74 10.75
C LEU A 91 -3.70 9.54 9.24
N ILE A 92 -4.62 8.84 8.56
CA ILE A 92 -4.46 8.59 7.12
C ILE A 92 -4.48 9.89 6.31
N ARG A 93 -5.24 10.91 6.73
CA ARG A 93 -5.37 12.18 6.01
C ARG A 93 -4.21 13.13 6.25
N GLY A 94 -3.74 13.20 7.49
CA GLY A 94 -2.86 14.26 7.97
C GLY A 94 -1.46 13.83 8.39
N SER A 95 -1.20 12.52 8.53
CA SER A 95 0.11 12.04 8.94
C SER A 95 1.12 12.13 7.80
N GLU A 96 2.28 12.70 8.08
CA GLU A 96 3.46 12.68 7.20
C GLU A 96 3.86 11.25 6.86
N VAL A 97 3.75 10.33 7.81
CA VAL A 97 4.04 8.90 7.59
C VAL A 97 3.14 8.30 6.51
N TRP A 98 1.82 8.51 6.60
CA TRP A 98 0.88 8.00 5.60
C TRP A 98 1.04 8.68 4.23
N ASN A 99 1.36 9.98 4.22
CA ASN A 99 1.64 10.70 2.97
C ASN A 99 2.87 10.14 2.25
N GLU A 100 3.95 9.90 2.97
CA GLU A 100 5.18 9.37 2.40
C GLU A 100 5.04 7.89 2.00
N MET A 101 4.30 7.08 2.78
CA MET A 101 3.94 5.71 2.37
C MET A 101 3.19 5.71 1.03
N ARG A 102 2.20 6.60 0.86
CA ARG A 102 1.49 6.77 -0.41
C ARG A 102 2.42 7.16 -1.56
N ALA A 103 3.32 8.12 -1.33
CA ALA A 103 4.27 8.59 -2.34
C ALA A 103 5.25 7.49 -2.80
N LYS A 104 5.76 6.68 -1.85
CA LYS A 104 6.62 5.54 -2.16
C LYS A 104 5.86 4.43 -2.88
N ALA A 105 4.63 4.14 -2.48
CA ALA A 105 3.77 3.19 -3.18
C ALA A 105 3.45 3.64 -4.61
N ALA A 106 3.17 4.93 -4.80
CA ALA A 106 2.99 5.55 -6.12
C ALA A 106 4.24 5.38 -7.00
N SER A 107 5.42 5.68 -6.45
CA SER A 107 6.70 5.52 -7.17
C SER A 107 6.95 4.07 -7.59
N ALA A 108 6.63 3.11 -6.71
CA ALA A 108 6.72 1.69 -7.02
C ALA A 108 5.71 1.30 -8.12
N LEU A 109 4.47 1.76 -8.05
CA LEU A 109 3.44 1.48 -9.05
C LEU A 109 3.83 2.01 -10.44
N GLU A 110 4.38 3.22 -10.50
CA GLU A 110 4.89 3.83 -11.73
C GLU A 110 6.07 3.04 -12.33
N ALA A 111 6.93 2.43 -11.50
CA ALA A 111 7.98 1.54 -11.96
C ALA A 111 7.44 0.24 -12.61
N PHE A 112 6.19 -0.14 -12.31
CA PHE A 112 5.46 -1.19 -13.02
C PHE A 112 4.72 -0.70 -14.28
N GLY A 113 4.80 0.60 -14.59
CA GLY A 113 4.18 1.20 -15.76
C GLY A 113 2.72 1.57 -15.58
N VAL A 114 2.24 1.66 -14.34
CA VAL A 114 0.85 2.02 -14.00
C VAL A 114 0.83 3.40 -13.35
N SER A 115 -0.14 4.24 -13.75
CA SER A 115 -0.35 5.56 -13.13
C SER A 115 -0.71 5.40 -11.65
N ALA A 116 -0.19 6.29 -10.80
CA ALA A 116 -0.63 6.37 -9.40
C ALA A 116 -1.95 7.14 -9.21
N ASP A 117 -2.38 7.90 -10.22
CA ASP A 117 -3.63 8.66 -10.22
C ASP A 117 -4.80 7.78 -10.69
N LEU A 118 -5.09 6.74 -9.90
CA LEU A 118 -6.20 5.82 -10.13
C LEU A 118 -7.40 6.17 -9.26
N THR A 119 -8.58 6.15 -9.86
CA THR A 119 -9.85 6.17 -9.13
C THR A 119 -10.06 4.86 -8.37
N VAL A 120 -10.89 4.90 -7.34
CA VAL A 120 -11.23 3.71 -6.55
C VAL A 120 -11.81 2.59 -7.44
N ASP A 121 -12.66 2.93 -8.41
CA ASP A 121 -13.25 1.93 -9.33
C ASP A 121 -12.21 1.30 -10.26
N GLU A 122 -11.17 2.04 -10.65
CA GLU A 122 -10.07 1.50 -11.45
C GLU A 122 -9.23 0.53 -10.63
N ILE A 123 -8.98 0.84 -9.35
CA ILE A 123 -8.27 -0.03 -8.41
C ILE A 123 -9.05 -1.33 -8.19
N ASP A 124 -10.37 -1.27 -7.99
CA ASP A 124 -11.20 -2.46 -7.79
C ASP A 124 -11.13 -3.42 -9.00
N ARG A 125 -11.17 -2.87 -10.22
CA ARG A 125 -11.07 -3.67 -11.47
C ARG A 125 -9.73 -4.35 -11.70
N MET A 126 -8.65 -3.92 -11.03
CA MET A 126 -7.34 -4.58 -11.14
C MET A 126 -7.30 -5.93 -10.40
N SER A 127 -8.30 -6.21 -9.55
CA SER A 127 -8.39 -7.46 -8.79
C SER A 127 -9.24 -8.55 -9.46
N GLU A 128 -9.98 -8.20 -10.52
CA GLU A 128 -10.88 -9.07 -11.30
C GLU A 128 -10.15 -9.79 -12.44
#